data_AF-A0A1D6IPD2-F1
#
_entry.id   AF-A0A1D6IPD2-F1
#
_cell.length_a   1.000
_cell.length_b   1.000
_cell.length_c   1.000
_cell.angle_alpha   90.00
_cell.angle_beta   90.00
_cell.angle_gamma   90.00
#
_symmetry.space_group_name_H-M   'P 1'
#
loop_
_entity.id
_entity.type
_entity.pdbx_description
1 polymer ?
#
loop_
_entity_poly.entity_id
_entity_poly.type
_entity_poly.pdbx_seq_one_letter_code
_entity_poly.pdbx_strand_id
1 'polypeptide(L)'
;MASGGLLAAGYQNGQVAMLDPSQLSILFTVDGASGTNSPVVSLGIYSVAASAAKADQSKKDNPQNATLSRDVLLSLTKDARVTVLDCTTGVMINSHIIHQKQSSAISMYVIDAESDETQTQLSEDKIPSQGQTGKDGNDLDKIQTQGIEKHLKNASQLSQNGGSDSLLVVCCEDVLLLLSLASLIQGSSKHLQKTKLAKPCCWSAVFKNMDDKVCGLILAYQTGTIEMRFGPDLAIVAETSLMSLLRWSYKTGMEKSTSSSNGQVTLVNGSEFAIISLMASENDLRYLSFLALLR
;
A
#
# COMPACT_ATOMS: atom_id res chain seq x y z
N MET A 1 -23.47 -19.18 -7.31
CA MET A 1 -23.80 -18.66 -5.97
C MET A 1 -23.40 -17.21 -5.95
N ALA A 2 -24.33 -16.27 -5.77
CA ALA A 2 -23.98 -14.88 -5.61
C ALA A 2 -23.27 -14.74 -4.25
N SER A 3 -21.99 -14.36 -4.28
CA SER A 3 -21.32 -13.90 -3.06
C SER A 3 -22.00 -12.59 -2.67
N GLY A 4 -22.97 -12.66 -1.77
CA GLY A 4 -23.64 -11.49 -1.20
C GLY A 4 -22.63 -10.76 -0.31
N GLY A 5 -21.73 -9.99 -0.93
CA GLY A 5 -20.72 -9.22 -0.23
C GLY A 5 -21.35 -8.03 0.49
N LEU A 6 -20.83 -7.71 1.67
CA LEU A 6 -21.14 -6.46 2.36
C LEU A 6 -20.67 -5.27 1.53
N LEU A 7 -21.46 -4.19 1.52
CA LEU A 7 -21.11 -2.94 0.84
C LEU A 7 -20.91 -1.85 1.90
N ALA A 8 -19.74 -1.21 1.90
CA ALA A 8 -19.48 -0.04 2.71
C ALA A 8 -19.68 1.25 1.89
N ALA A 9 -20.32 2.25 2.47
CA ALA A 9 -20.53 3.57 1.89
C ALA A 9 -20.00 4.66 2.81
N GLY A 10 -19.30 5.65 2.23
CA GLY A 10 -18.75 6.80 2.95
C GLY A 10 -19.41 8.08 2.47
N TYR A 11 -19.71 8.99 3.39
CA TYR A 11 -20.47 10.20 3.11
C TYR A 11 -19.62 11.47 3.20
N GLN A 12 -20.13 12.56 2.61
CA GLN A 12 -19.47 13.87 2.61
C GLN A 12 -19.36 14.52 4.00
N ASN A 13 -20.20 14.11 4.94
CA ASN A 13 -20.16 14.55 6.33
C ASN A 13 -19.28 13.65 7.23
N GLY A 14 -18.58 12.67 6.67
CA GLY A 14 -17.73 11.76 7.43
C GLY A 14 -18.46 10.55 8.03
N GLN A 15 -19.77 10.39 7.78
CA GLN A 15 -20.48 9.15 8.13
C GLN A 15 -19.96 7.97 7.31
N VAL A 16 -20.11 6.79 7.88
CA VAL A 16 -19.90 5.51 7.21
C VAL A 16 -21.12 4.63 7.45
N ALA A 17 -21.62 3.95 6.42
CA ALA A 17 -22.68 2.95 6.52
C ALA A 17 -22.23 1.61 5.95
N MET A 18 -22.73 0.54 6.54
CA MET A 18 -22.60 -0.82 6.01
C MET A 18 -23.96 -1.29 5.53
N LEU A 19 -24.02 -1.84 4.33
CA LEU A 19 -25.24 -2.31 3.68
C LEU A 19 -25.13 -3.80 3.36
N ASP A 20 -26.26 -4.49 3.48
CA ASP A 20 -26.45 -5.84 2.91
C ASP A 20 -27.20 -5.69 1.58
N PRO A 21 -26.53 -5.84 0.43
CA PRO A 21 -27.17 -5.73 -0.87
C PRO A 21 -28.21 -6.83 -1.12
N SER A 22 -28.07 -7.98 -0.45
CA SER A 22 -28.98 -9.13 -0.59
C SER A 22 -30.34 -8.83 0.04
N GLN A 23 -30.34 -8.03 1.11
CA GLN A 23 -31.53 -7.61 1.84
C GLN A 23 -31.96 -6.18 1.50
N LEU A 24 -31.17 -5.44 0.72
CA LEU A 24 -31.37 -4.02 0.43
C LEU A 24 -31.52 -3.19 1.72
N SER A 25 -30.77 -3.54 2.75
CA SER A 25 -30.88 -2.95 4.09
C SER A 25 -29.57 -2.35 4.56
N ILE A 26 -29.67 -1.35 5.44
CA ILE A 26 -28.54 -0.79 6.16
C ILE A 26 -28.34 -1.62 7.43
N LEU A 27 -27.17 -2.22 7.60
CA LEU A 27 -26.81 -2.97 8.79
C LEU A 27 -26.51 -2.02 9.96
N PHE A 28 -25.71 -0.99 9.69
CA PHE A 28 -25.42 0.07 10.65
C PHE A 28 -24.95 1.33 9.94
N THR A 29 -25.06 2.45 10.66
CA THR A 29 -24.46 3.74 10.30
C THR A 29 -23.67 4.23 11.50
N VAL A 30 -22.47 4.76 11.25
CA VAL A 30 -21.59 5.32 12.27
C VAL A 30 -21.20 6.73 11.86
N ASP A 31 -21.44 7.67 12.76
CA ASP A 31 -20.90 9.02 12.64
C ASP A 31 -19.38 8.97 12.86
N GLY A 32 -18.62 9.53 11.93
CA GLY A 32 -17.18 9.68 12.09
C GLY A 32 -16.89 10.38 13.42
N ALA A 33 -16.29 9.66 14.37
CA ALA A 33 -16.05 10.21 15.70
C ALA A 33 -15.25 11.50 15.57
N SER A 34 -15.75 12.56 16.23
CA SER A 34 -15.21 13.93 16.25
C SER A 34 -15.53 14.78 15.01
N GLY A 35 -16.75 15.34 14.97
CA GLY A 35 -17.06 16.78 14.80
C GLY A 35 -16.51 17.57 13.61
N THR A 36 -15.77 16.94 12.71
CA THR A 36 -15.01 17.60 11.63
C THR A 36 -15.82 17.71 10.34
N ASN A 37 -16.95 17.00 10.22
CA ASN A 37 -17.81 16.94 9.03
C ASN A 37 -17.01 16.75 7.73
N SER A 38 -15.88 16.05 7.83
CA SER A 38 -14.90 15.89 6.78
C SER A 38 -15.28 14.72 5.87
N PRO A 39 -15.26 14.86 4.53
CA PRO A 39 -15.66 13.80 3.62
C PRO A 39 -14.83 12.53 3.78
N VAL A 40 -15.49 11.37 3.71
CA VAL A 40 -14.79 10.08 3.53
C VAL A 40 -14.20 10.02 2.12
N VAL A 41 -12.89 9.81 2.03
CA VAL A 41 -12.13 9.75 0.76
C VAL A 41 -11.68 8.34 0.39
N SER A 42 -11.62 7.42 1.35
CA SER A 42 -11.23 6.03 1.11
C SER A 42 -11.87 5.08 2.11
N LEU A 43 -12.24 3.90 1.66
CA LEU A 43 -12.80 2.80 2.46
C LEU A 43 -12.15 1.48 2.07
N GLY A 44 -12.03 0.57 3.01
CA GLY A 44 -11.55 -0.79 2.74
C GLY A 44 -11.96 -1.75 3.84
N ILE A 45 -12.44 -2.94 3.44
CA ILE A 45 -12.70 -4.04 4.36
C ILE A 45 -11.47 -4.95 4.37
N TYR A 46 -11.01 -5.30 5.56
CA TYR A 46 -9.82 -6.12 5.74
C TYR A 46 -10.05 -7.21 6.78
N SER A 47 -9.55 -8.42 6.53
CA SER A 47 -9.68 -9.55 7.45
C SER A 47 -8.45 -9.63 8.34
N VAL A 48 -8.64 -9.43 9.65
CA VAL A 48 -7.56 -9.49 10.64
C VAL A 48 -7.54 -10.89 11.24
N ALA A 49 -6.45 -11.64 11.05
CA ALA A 49 -6.25 -12.88 11.78
C ALA A 49 -6.06 -12.55 13.26
N ALA A 50 -6.91 -13.10 14.13
CA ALA A 50 -6.71 -12.97 15.57
C ALA A 50 -5.40 -13.69 15.97
N SER A 51 -4.37 -12.92 16.36
CA SER A 51 -3.24 -13.52 17.07
C SER A 51 -3.78 -14.08 18.39
N ALA A 52 -3.67 -15.39 18.60
CA ALA A 52 -4.07 -16.02 19.85
C ALA A 52 -3.25 -15.43 21.01
N ALA A 53 -3.79 -14.42 21.69
CA ALA A 53 -3.18 -13.86 22.88
C ALA A 53 -3.34 -14.87 24.02
N LYS A 54 -2.20 -15.44 24.44
CA LYS A 54 -1.94 -16.22 25.66
C LYS A 54 -3.16 -16.85 26.34
N ALA A 55 -3.49 -18.08 25.91
CA ALA A 55 -4.09 -19.02 26.85
C ALA A 55 -3.00 -19.46 27.82
N ASP A 56 -3.14 -19.11 29.10
CA ASP A 56 -2.36 -19.71 30.17
C ASP A 56 -2.39 -21.24 30.00
N GLN A 57 -1.20 -21.81 29.94
CA GLN A 57 -0.99 -23.20 29.58
C GLN A 57 -1.33 -24.09 30.78
N SER A 58 -2.62 -24.28 31.04
CA SER A 58 -3.09 -25.39 31.86
C SER A 58 -4.50 -25.81 31.48
N LYS A 59 -4.61 -26.66 30.45
CA LYS A 59 -5.30 -27.97 30.46
C LYS A 59 -5.66 -28.40 29.04
N LYS A 60 -5.62 -29.72 28.88
CA LYS A 60 -5.71 -30.53 27.66
C LYS A 60 -7.05 -30.43 26.92
N ASP A 61 -6.94 -30.68 25.62
CA ASP A 61 -7.92 -31.26 24.68
C ASP A 61 -9.11 -30.39 24.20
N ASN A 62 -8.97 -29.83 22.98
CA ASN A 62 -9.99 -29.91 21.91
C ASN A 62 -9.38 -29.50 20.53
N PRO A 63 -9.58 -30.23 19.42
CA PRO A 63 -9.10 -29.84 18.11
C PRO A 63 -10.14 -28.96 17.40
N GLN A 64 -10.16 -27.65 17.70
CA GLN A 64 -10.94 -26.67 16.94
C GLN A 64 -10.55 -25.22 17.26
N ASN A 65 -9.24 -24.91 17.31
CA ASN A 65 -8.82 -23.50 17.23
C ASN A 65 -8.82 -23.06 15.77
N ALA A 66 -10.02 -22.93 15.19
CA ALA A 66 -10.17 -22.10 14.01
C ALA A 66 -9.82 -20.68 14.45
N THR A 67 -8.72 -20.14 13.92
CA THR A 67 -8.38 -18.72 14.08
C THR A 67 -9.61 -17.91 13.64
N LEU A 68 -10.30 -17.27 14.58
CA LEU A 68 -11.41 -16.39 14.26
C LEU A 68 -10.83 -15.15 13.60
N SER A 69 -10.82 -15.14 12.27
CA SER A 69 -10.55 -13.92 11.51
C SER A 69 -11.67 -12.92 11.78
N ARG A 70 -11.31 -11.69 12.13
CA ARG A 70 -12.25 -10.61 12.38
C ARG A 70 -12.13 -9.58 11.27
N ASP A 71 -13.22 -9.37 10.54
CA ASP A 71 -13.24 -8.35 9.50
C ASP A 71 -13.43 -6.96 10.11
N VAL A 72 -12.56 -6.04 9.70
CA VAL A 72 -12.61 -4.63 10.10
C VAL A 72 -12.84 -3.75 8.88
N LEU A 73 -13.63 -2.70 9.07
CA LEU A 73 -13.82 -1.64 8.10
C LEU A 73 -12.89 -0.49 8.47
N LEU A 74 -12.00 -0.16 7.55
CA LEU A 74 -11.19 1.04 7.61
C LEU A 74 -11.89 2.16 6.84
N SER A 75 -11.91 3.36 7.40
CA SER A 75 -12.32 4.57 6.70
C SER A 75 -11.28 5.67 6.87
N LEU A 76 -10.97 6.39 5.79
CA LEU A 76 -10.14 7.59 5.78
C LEU A 76 -10.99 8.80 5.38
N THR A 77 -10.87 9.87 6.14
CA THR A 77 -11.50 11.16 5.88
C THR A 77 -10.47 12.18 5.38
N LYS A 78 -10.92 13.22 4.68
CA LYS A 78 -10.08 14.20 4.01
C LYS A 78 -9.11 14.96 4.95
N ASP A 79 -9.47 15.11 6.21
CA ASP A 79 -8.65 15.69 7.29
C ASP A 79 -7.69 14.66 7.93
N ALA A 80 -7.42 13.55 7.23
CA ALA A 80 -6.51 12.50 7.63
C ALA A 80 -6.88 11.83 8.96
N ARG A 81 -8.17 11.66 9.23
CA ARG A 81 -8.64 10.75 10.27
C ARG A 81 -8.91 9.36 9.70
N VAL A 82 -8.26 8.37 10.31
CA VAL A 82 -8.51 6.95 10.08
C VAL A 82 -9.39 6.41 11.21
N THR A 83 -10.46 5.71 10.84
CA THR A 83 -11.34 5.01 11.78
C THR A 83 -11.32 3.52 11.47
N VAL A 84 -11.31 2.71 12.52
CA VAL A 84 -11.37 1.25 12.47
C VAL A 84 -12.70 0.84 13.09
N LEU A 85 -13.54 0.15 12.34
CA LEU A 85 -14.83 -0.35 12.80
C LEU A 85 -14.88 -1.86 12.69
N ASP A 86 -15.62 -2.49 13.59
CA ASP A 86 -15.99 -3.88 13.44
C ASP A 86 -17.06 -4.05 12.34
N CYS A 87 -16.79 -4.88 11.33
CA CYS A 87 -17.71 -5.07 10.20
C CYS A 87 -19.04 -5.73 10.58
N THR A 88 -19.11 -6.46 11.70
CA THR A 88 -20.31 -7.21 12.09
C THR A 88 -21.27 -6.34 12.91
N THR A 89 -20.71 -5.55 13.82
CA THR A 89 -21.46 -4.81 14.85
C THR A 89 -21.51 -3.31 14.60
N GLY A 90 -20.63 -2.78 13.74
CA GLY A 90 -20.45 -1.35 13.54
C GLY A 90 -19.79 -0.64 14.73
N VAL A 91 -19.32 -1.37 15.75
CA VAL A 91 -18.64 -0.77 16.89
C VAL A 91 -17.30 -0.19 16.44
N MET A 92 -17.07 1.07 16.77
CA MET A 92 -15.79 1.72 16.55
C MET A 92 -14.73 1.10 17.47
N ILE A 93 -13.73 0.46 16.87
CA ILE A 93 -12.56 -0.11 17.56
C ILE A 93 -11.58 1.01 17.87
N ASN A 94 -11.32 1.90 16.90
CA ASN A 94 -10.39 3.01 17.08
C ASN A 94 -10.62 4.18 16.12
N SER A 95 -10.11 5.36 16.46
CA SER A 95 -10.10 6.54 15.58
C SER A 95 -8.91 7.44 15.88
N HIS A 96 -8.16 7.82 14.84
CA HIS A 96 -6.96 8.64 14.97
C HIS A 96 -6.84 9.67 13.85
N ILE A 97 -6.49 10.90 14.20
CA ILE A 97 -5.95 11.87 13.25
C ILE A 97 -4.46 11.54 13.08
N ILE A 98 -4.09 11.00 11.92
CA ILE A 98 -2.72 10.56 11.63
C ILE A 98 -1.85 11.65 11.02
N HIS A 99 -2.47 12.76 10.59
CA HIS A 99 -1.77 13.93 10.08
C HIS A 99 -2.47 15.23 10.48
N GLN A 100 -1.84 16.05 11.32
CA GLN A 100 -2.44 17.30 11.83
C GLN A 100 -2.16 18.54 10.97
N LYS A 101 -1.48 18.39 9.82
CA LYS A 101 -1.20 19.51 8.90
C LYS A 101 -2.42 19.78 8.03
N GLN A 102 -2.53 20.98 7.44
CA GLN A 102 -3.60 21.37 6.50
C GLN A 102 -3.54 20.64 5.13
N SER A 103 -2.91 19.47 5.06
CA SER A 103 -2.79 18.65 3.85
C SER A 103 -3.94 17.67 3.77
N SER A 104 -4.59 17.57 2.60
CA SER A 104 -5.72 16.67 2.42
C SER A 104 -5.25 15.22 2.27
N ALA A 105 -5.94 14.30 2.92
CA ALA A 105 -5.83 12.89 2.64
C ALA A 105 -6.47 12.54 1.28
N ILE A 106 -5.85 11.62 0.54
CA ILE A 106 -6.26 11.21 -0.80
C ILE A 106 -6.81 9.79 -0.74
N SER A 107 -6.01 8.83 -0.27
CA SER A 107 -6.44 7.44 -0.16
C SER A 107 -5.62 6.64 0.86
N MET A 108 -6.10 5.42 1.16
CA MET A 108 -5.37 4.45 1.97
C MET A 108 -5.37 3.06 1.34
N TYR A 109 -4.35 2.28 1.64
CA TYR A 109 -4.20 0.90 1.20
C TYR A 109 -3.61 0.04 2.30
N VAL A 110 -4.04 -1.21 2.40
CA VAL A 110 -3.36 -2.23 3.21
C VAL A 110 -2.40 -2.99 2.31
N ILE A 111 -1.14 -3.09 2.73
CA ILE A 111 -0.08 -3.83 2.04
C ILE A 111 0.50 -4.86 3.00
N ASP A 112 0.96 -6.00 2.49
CA ASP A 112 1.62 -6.99 3.33
C ASP A 112 3.05 -6.55 3.61
N ALA A 113 3.51 -6.63 4.86
CA ALA A 113 4.92 -6.53 5.14
C ALA A 113 5.59 -7.76 4.52
N GLU A 114 6.51 -7.55 3.58
CA GLU A 114 7.31 -8.63 3.02
C GLU A 114 8.01 -9.37 4.17
N SER A 115 7.71 -10.64 4.34
CA SER A 115 8.59 -11.55 5.06
C SER A 115 9.80 -11.77 4.15
N ASP A 116 10.97 -11.31 4.56
CA ASP A 116 12.26 -11.55 3.91
C ASP A 116 12.55 -13.06 3.83
N GLU A 117 11.93 -13.74 2.87
CA GLU A 117 12.24 -15.12 2.51
C GLU A 117 12.24 -15.21 0.99
N THR A 118 13.26 -14.62 0.36
CA THR A 118 13.97 -15.13 -0.83
C THR A 118 14.99 -14.11 -1.35
N GLN A 119 16.07 -13.87 -0.60
CA GLN A 119 17.36 -13.63 -1.26
C GLN A 119 17.96 -14.99 -1.62
N THR A 120 17.42 -15.62 -2.66
CA THR A 120 18.01 -16.83 -3.22
C THR A 120 19.21 -16.42 -4.06
N GLN A 121 20.37 -16.46 -3.42
CA GLN A 121 21.66 -16.90 -3.94
C GLN A 121 21.72 -16.98 -5.48
N LEU A 122 22.25 -15.93 -6.10
CA LEU A 122 22.89 -16.05 -7.41
C LEU A 122 24.15 -16.90 -7.21
N SER A 123 23.98 -18.20 -7.37
CA SER A 123 25.07 -19.15 -7.57
C SER A 123 25.86 -18.73 -8.81
N GLU A 124 27.14 -18.41 -8.61
CA GLU A 124 28.13 -18.27 -9.66
C GLU A 124 28.17 -19.55 -10.50
N ASP A 125 27.81 -19.45 -11.77
CA ASP A 125 27.98 -20.54 -12.73
C ASP A 125 29.47 -20.81 -12.93
N LYS A 126 29.90 -21.97 -12.42
CA LYS A 126 31.16 -22.62 -12.80
C LYS A 126 31.09 -23.03 -14.27
N ILE A 127 32.02 -22.53 -15.08
CA ILE A 127 32.47 -23.25 -16.28
C ILE A 127 33.94 -23.67 -16.07
N PRO A 128 34.30 -24.95 -16.29
CA PRO A 128 35.63 -25.48 -16.02
C PRO A 128 36.56 -25.32 -17.23
N SER A 129 37.80 -24.92 -17.02
CA SER A 129 38.90 -25.22 -17.97
C SER A 129 40.23 -25.31 -17.25
N GLN A 130 40.92 -26.43 -17.43
CA GLN A 130 42.28 -26.70 -17.00
C GLN A 130 43.30 -25.82 -17.74
N GLY A 131 44.40 -25.47 -17.08
CA GLY A 131 45.61 -24.96 -17.72
C GLY A 131 46.68 -24.55 -16.71
N GLN A 132 47.83 -25.21 -16.76
CA GLN A 132 48.92 -25.12 -15.80
C GLN A 132 49.82 -23.88 -15.95
N THR A 133 50.46 -23.53 -14.83
CA THR A 133 51.83 -22.98 -14.65
C THR A 133 52.24 -21.62 -15.22
N GLY A 134 52.77 -20.77 -14.32
CA GLY A 134 54.05 -20.07 -14.57
C GLY A 134 54.03 -18.54 -14.64
N LYS A 135 54.35 -17.92 -13.51
CA LYS A 135 55.28 -16.77 -13.28
C LYS A 135 55.14 -15.41 -14.02
N ASP A 136 55.34 -14.40 -13.16
CA ASP A 136 55.91 -13.05 -13.37
C ASP A 136 55.00 -11.91 -13.88
N GLY A 137 54.95 -10.83 -13.07
CA GLY A 137 55.02 -9.45 -13.58
C GLY A 137 53.82 -8.52 -13.38
N ASN A 138 53.94 -7.69 -12.34
CA ASN A 138 53.67 -6.23 -12.32
C ASN A 138 52.26 -5.67 -11.98
N ASP A 139 52.29 -4.80 -10.95
CA ASP A 139 51.59 -3.52 -10.76
C ASP A 139 50.06 -3.43 -10.91
N LEU A 140 49.35 -3.20 -9.80
CA LEU A 140 48.99 -1.83 -9.38
C LEU A 140 48.28 -1.79 -8.00
N ASP A 141 48.82 -0.94 -7.13
CA ASP A 141 48.26 -0.18 -6.00
C ASP A 141 47.12 -0.70 -5.10
N LYS A 142 47.56 -0.92 -3.87
CA LYS A 142 46.89 -0.84 -2.57
C LYS A 142 46.61 0.62 -2.22
N ILE A 143 45.44 0.97 -1.67
CA ILE A 143 45.27 1.82 -0.46
C ILE A 143 43.80 1.85 0.03
N GLN A 144 43.66 1.33 1.25
CA GLN A 144 42.84 1.74 2.41
C GLN A 144 41.31 1.84 2.32
N THR A 145 40.69 0.78 2.82
CA THR A 145 39.46 0.80 3.62
C THR A 145 39.75 1.30 5.04
N GLN A 146 39.18 2.45 5.43
CA GLN A 146 38.89 2.73 6.83
C GLN A 146 37.75 3.75 6.97
N GLY A 147 36.71 3.34 7.71
CA GLY A 147 35.74 4.24 8.33
C GLY A 147 34.38 4.28 7.64
N ILE A 148 33.41 3.57 8.20
CA ILE A 148 32.18 4.10 8.84
C ILE A 148 31.40 2.87 9.36
N GLU A 149 31.88 2.31 10.46
CA GLU A 149 30.97 1.66 11.41
C GLU A 149 30.34 2.78 12.24
N LYS A 150 29.04 3.02 12.04
CA LYS A 150 28.04 3.49 13.01
C LYS A 150 26.85 4.05 12.25
N HIS A 151 25.76 3.28 12.17
CA HIS A 151 24.41 3.66 12.63
C HIS A 151 23.36 2.67 12.12
N LEU A 152 23.47 1.39 12.50
CA LEU A 152 22.43 0.39 12.26
C LEU A 152 22.13 -0.35 13.57
N LYS A 153 21.27 0.21 14.43
CA LYS A 153 20.88 -0.45 15.68
C LYS A 153 19.40 -0.41 16.06
N ASN A 154 18.50 0.10 15.22
CA ASN A 154 17.08 0.22 15.61
C ASN A 154 16.08 -0.58 14.76
N ALA A 155 16.52 -1.45 13.85
CA ALA A 155 15.62 -2.24 13.01
C ALA A 155 15.34 -3.67 13.52
N SER A 156 15.97 -4.12 14.61
CA SER A 156 15.92 -5.53 15.03
C SER A 156 15.04 -5.83 16.25
N GLN A 157 14.05 -4.99 16.56
CA GLN A 157 13.07 -5.24 17.64
C GLN A 157 11.62 -5.31 17.17
N LEU A 158 11.39 -5.78 15.93
CA LEU A 158 10.04 -6.16 15.48
C LEU A 158 10.07 -7.62 15.02
N SER A 159 10.15 -8.54 15.97
CA SER A 159 9.77 -9.93 15.75
C SER A 159 9.73 -10.63 17.10
N GLN A 160 8.54 -10.63 17.73
CA GLN A 160 8.04 -11.72 18.58
C GLN A 160 6.52 -11.63 18.61
N ASN A 161 5.88 -12.03 17.51
CA ASN A 161 4.58 -12.71 17.48
C ASN A 161 4.29 -13.11 16.03
N GLY A 162 4.07 -14.40 15.79
CA GLY A 162 3.94 -15.01 14.47
C GLY A 162 2.63 -14.68 13.75
N GLY A 163 2.51 -13.45 13.27
CA GLY A 163 1.59 -13.03 12.21
C GLY A 163 2.30 -11.98 11.37
N SER A 164 2.27 -12.09 10.05
CA SER A 164 2.81 -11.05 9.17
C SER A 164 2.07 -9.75 9.45
N ASP A 165 2.76 -8.74 9.98
CA ASP A 165 2.15 -7.46 10.33
C ASP A 165 1.81 -6.70 9.04
N SER A 166 0.56 -6.74 8.59
CA SER A 166 0.14 -5.89 7.48
C SER A 166 0.28 -4.41 7.82
N LEU A 167 0.65 -3.62 6.81
CA LEU A 167 0.92 -2.21 6.92
C LEU A 167 -0.21 -1.41 6.28
N LEU A 168 -0.58 -0.30 6.91
CA LEU A 168 -1.48 0.69 6.34
C LEU A 168 -0.64 1.82 5.72
N VAL A 169 -0.79 2.01 4.41
CA VAL A 169 -0.28 3.17 3.69
C VAL A 169 -1.39 4.21 3.62
N VAL A 170 -1.12 5.44 4.02
CA VAL A 170 -1.98 6.59 3.79
C VAL A 170 -1.27 7.61 2.93
N CYS A 171 -1.90 7.96 1.81
CA CYS A 171 -1.43 9.01 0.91
C CYS A 171 -2.18 10.31 1.18
N CYS A 172 -1.44 11.35 1.55
CA CYS A 172 -1.91 12.73 1.57
C CYS A 172 -1.26 13.52 0.42
N GLU A 173 -1.74 14.73 0.18
CA GLU A 173 -1.21 15.61 -0.87
C GLU A 173 0.31 15.82 -0.77
N ASP A 174 0.86 15.96 0.44
CA ASP A 174 2.28 16.30 0.63
C ASP A 174 3.10 15.22 1.36
N VAL A 175 2.50 14.09 1.73
CA VAL A 175 3.16 13.07 2.55
C VAL A 175 2.57 11.67 2.35
N LEU A 176 3.43 10.65 2.42
CA LEU A 176 3.05 9.26 2.64
C LEU A 176 3.29 8.88 4.10
N LEU A 177 2.34 8.19 4.69
CA LEU A 177 2.42 7.66 6.04
C LEU A 177 2.32 6.14 5.98
N LEU A 178 3.24 5.47 6.65
CA LEU A 178 3.22 4.02 6.82
C LEU A 178 2.97 3.71 8.31
N LEU A 179 1.95 2.93 8.61
CA LEU A 179 1.55 2.54 9.95
C LEU A 179 1.42 1.02 10.05
N SER A 180 1.64 0.46 11.25
CA SER A 180 1.27 -0.93 11.52
C SER A 180 -0.24 -1.01 11.69
N LEU A 181 -0.91 -1.86 10.91
CA LEU A 181 -2.36 -2.05 11.03
C LEU A 181 -2.73 -2.66 12.39
N ALA A 182 -1.93 -3.62 12.88
CA ALA A 182 -2.11 -4.21 14.20
C ALA A 182 -1.99 -3.16 15.32
N SER A 183 -0.99 -2.28 15.24
CA SER A 183 -0.82 -1.18 16.20
C SER A 183 -1.99 -0.21 16.17
N LEU A 184 -2.49 0.11 14.97
CA LEU A 184 -3.65 0.99 14.79
C LEU A 184 -4.92 0.39 15.42
N ILE A 185 -5.17 -0.90 15.21
CA ILE A 185 -6.28 -1.62 15.85
C ILE A 185 -6.14 -1.59 17.37
N GLN A 186 -4.91 -1.74 17.89
CA GLN A 186 -4.64 -1.79 19.33
C GLN A 186 -4.68 -0.44 20.07
N GLY A 187 -4.69 0.70 19.38
CA GLY A 187 -4.66 1.99 20.07
C GLY A 187 -3.71 3.03 19.51
N SER A 188 -2.73 2.62 18.71
CA SER A 188 -1.55 3.41 18.38
C SER A 188 -1.57 3.94 16.94
N SER A 189 -1.43 5.25 16.80
CA SER A 189 -1.28 5.95 15.52
C SER A 189 0.16 6.31 15.20
N LYS A 190 1.13 5.66 15.85
CA LYS A 190 2.55 5.91 15.59
C LYS A 190 2.89 5.47 14.17
N HIS A 191 3.44 6.40 13.39
CA HIS A 191 3.97 6.11 12.07
C HIS A 191 5.26 5.28 12.18
N LEU A 192 5.36 4.25 11.36
CA LEU A 192 6.60 3.53 11.09
C LEU A 192 7.52 4.38 10.20
N GLN A 193 6.92 5.00 9.19
CA GLN A 193 7.61 5.89 8.26
C GLN A 193 6.71 7.06 7.87
N LYS A 194 7.35 8.21 7.64
CA LYS A 194 6.73 9.42 7.11
C LYS A 194 7.61 9.98 6.00
N THR A 195 7.12 9.92 4.76
CA THR A 195 7.88 10.33 3.57
C THR A 195 7.26 11.56 2.96
N LYS A 196 7.97 12.69 3.01
CA LYS A 196 7.51 13.93 2.37
C LYS A 196 7.53 13.79 0.85
N LEU A 197 6.47 14.21 0.19
CA LEU A 197 6.38 14.25 -1.26
C LEU A 197 6.99 15.55 -1.79
N ALA A 198 7.71 15.45 -2.90
CA ALA A 198 8.35 16.61 -3.54
C ALA A 198 7.33 17.55 -4.20
N LYS A 199 6.20 16.99 -4.63
CA LYS A 199 5.12 17.67 -5.35
C LYS A 199 3.77 17.28 -4.71
N PRO A 200 2.73 18.11 -4.81
CA PRO A 200 1.40 17.73 -4.36
C PRO A 200 0.84 16.55 -5.16
N CYS A 201 0.63 15.43 -4.48
CA CYS A 201 -0.09 14.29 -5.00
C CYS A 201 -1.56 14.66 -5.19
N CYS A 202 -2.19 14.14 -6.24
CA CYS A 202 -3.62 14.32 -6.49
C CYS A 202 -4.36 13.00 -6.68
N TRP A 203 -3.64 11.89 -6.88
CA TRP A 203 -4.23 10.58 -7.05
C TRP A 203 -3.18 9.51 -6.75
N SER A 204 -3.64 8.37 -6.22
CA SER A 204 -2.79 7.22 -6.02
C SER A 204 -3.55 5.92 -6.22
N ALA A 205 -2.81 4.84 -6.43
CA ALA A 205 -3.31 3.48 -6.47
C ALA A 205 -2.22 2.49 -6.10
N VAL A 206 -2.61 1.25 -5.80
CA VAL A 206 -1.67 0.14 -5.62
C VAL A 206 -1.66 -0.77 -6.83
N PHE A 207 -0.54 -1.44 -7.04
CA PHE A 207 -0.41 -2.53 -8.01
C PHE A 207 0.05 -3.80 -7.29
N LYS A 208 -0.26 -4.93 -7.90
CA LYS A 208 -0.05 -6.26 -7.35
C LYS A 208 0.95 -7.05 -8.18
N ASN A 209 1.66 -7.97 -7.53
CA ASN A 209 2.51 -8.94 -8.19
C ASN A 209 1.69 -10.12 -8.76
N MET A 210 2.37 -11.10 -9.34
CA MET A 210 1.72 -12.29 -9.91
C MET A 210 0.96 -13.15 -8.88
N ASP A 211 1.30 -13.02 -7.59
CA ASP A 211 0.64 -13.73 -6.49
C ASP A 211 -0.57 -12.95 -5.92
N ASP A 212 -1.04 -11.91 -6.61
CA ASP A 212 -2.12 -11.00 -6.19
C ASP A 212 -1.83 -10.26 -4.87
N LYS A 213 -0.55 -10.21 -4.45
CA LYS A 213 -0.09 -9.42 -3.31
C LYS A 213 0.20 -8.01 -3.74
N VAL A 214 -0.27 -7.03 -2.96
CA VAL A 214 0.06 -5.63 -3.21
C VAL A 214 1.56 -5.43 -3.05
N CYS A 215 2.22 -5.02 -4.11
CA CYS A 215 3.67 -4.91 -4.17
C CYS A 215 4.12 -3.45 -4.12
N GLY A 216 3.36 -2.50 -4.69
CA GLY A 216 3.76 -1.10 -4.65
C GLY A 216 2.64 -0.10 -4.88
N LEU A 217 3.03 1.18 -4.94
CA LEU A 217 2.17 2.34 -5.05
C LEU A 217 2.48 3.12 -6.34
N ILE A 218 1.44 3.55 -7.04
CA ILE A 218 1.49 4.52 -8.12
C ILE A 218 0.99 5.85 -7.55
N LEU A 219 1.74 6.92 -7.78
CA LEU A 219 1.37 8.28 -7.41
C LEU A 219 1.27 9.14 -8.67
N ALA A 220 0.20 9.91 -8.80
CA ALA A 220 0.09 10.95 -9.80
C ALA A 220 0.04 12.32 -9.10
N TYR A 221 0.83 13.24 -9.64
CA TYR A 221 1.00 14.59 -9.10
C TYR A 221 0.24 15.61 -9.93
N GLN A 222 -0.11 16.74 -9.31
CA GLN A 222 -0.75 17.87 -9.98
C GLN A 222 0.10 18.46 -11.13
N THR A 223 1.40 18.14 -11.18
CA THR A 223 2.28 18.52 -12.29
C THR A 223 2.11 17.63 -13.53
N GLY A 224 1.33 16.56 -13.44
CA GLY A 224 1.24 15.49 -14.43
C GLY A 224 2.38 14.48 -14.37
N THR A 225 3.27 14.57 -13.37
CA THR A 225 4.25 13.52 -13.09
C THR A 225 3.55 12.29 -12.52
N ILE A 226 4.00 11.10 -12.90
CA ILE A 226 3.58 9.82 -12.32
C ILE A 226 4.82 9.13 -11.78
N GLU A 227 4.79 8.70 -10.52
CA GLU A 227 5.85 7.91 -9.88
C GLU A 227 5.34 6.53 -9.51
N MET A 228 6.21 5.53 -9.61
CA MET A 228 6.02 4.22 -9.01
C MET A 228 6.95 4.09 -7.80
N ARG A 229 6.41 3.59 -6.70
CA ARG A 229 7.10 3.39 -5.44
C ARG A 229 6.96 1.95 -4.97
N PHE A 230 8.06 1.35 -4.52
CA PHE A 230 8.12 -0.06 -4.14
C PHE A 230 9.05 -0.25 -2.94
N GLY A 231 8.89 -1.36 -2.23
CA GLY A 231 9.76 -1.77 -1.13
C GLY A 231 9.36 -1.21 0.24
N PRO A 232 10.08 -1.59 1.31
CA PRO A 232 9.73 -1.28 2.69
C PRO A 232 9.81 0.23 3.01
N ASP A 233 10.61 0.97 2.25
CA ASP A 233 10.77 2.42 2.37
C ASP A 233 9.92 3.21 1.35
N LEU A 234 9.16 2.51 0.49
CA LEU A 234 8.42 3.08 -0.64
C LEU A 234 9.32 3.97 -1.51
N ALA A 235 10.55 3.51 -1.80
CA ALA A 235 11.48 4.19 -2.70
C ALA A 235 10.90 4.34 -4.10
N ILE A 236 11.27 5.43 -4.77
CA ILE A 236 10.88 5.68 -6.17
C ILE A 236 11.67 4.73 -7.07
N VAL A 237 10.96 3.91 -7.83
CA VAL A 237 11.56 2.94 -8.77
C VAL A 237 11.39 3.34 -10.23
N ALA A 238 10.37 4.14 -10.54
CA ALA A 238 10.16 4.69 -11.87
C ALA A 238 9.44 6.04 -11.80
N GLU A 239 9.72 6.91 -12.76
CA GLU A 239 9.04 8.20 -12.94
C GLU A 239 8.73 8.40 -14.43
N THR A 240 7.55 8.95 -14.73
CA THR A 240 7.13 9.36 -16.06
C THR A 240 6.24 10.61 -16.00
N SER A 241 5.81 11.13 -17.15
CA SER A 241 4.95 12.31 -17.23
C SER A 241 3.82 12.11 -18.24
N LEU A 242 2.61 12.51 -17.85
CA LEU A 242 1.46 12.61 -18.75
C LEU A 242 1.76 13.47 -19.98
N MET A 243 2.61 14.49 -19.83
CA MET A 243 2.99 15.36 -20.93
C MET A 243 3.89 14.63 -21.94
N SER A 244 4.79 13.75 -21.48
CA SER A 244 5.61 12.96 -22.40
C SER A 244 4.83 11.82 -23.04
N LEU A 245 3.91 11.22 -22.29
CA LEU A 245 3.15 10.04 -22.73
C LEU A 245 1.97 10.40 -23.66
N LEU A 246 1.18 11.40 -23.28
CA LEU A 246 -0.12 11.70 -23.90
C LEU A 246 -0.21 13.15 -24.40
N ARG A 247 0.83 13.96 -24.18
CA ARG A 247 0.78 15.44 -24.37
C ARG A 247 -0.30 16.10 -23.51
N TRP A 248 -0.70 15.43 -22.43
CA TRP A 248 -1.68 15.96 -21.48
C TRP A 248 -0.99 16.78 -20.40
N SER A 249 -1.56 17.94 -20.11
CA SER A 249 -1.34 18.64 -18.85
C SER A 249 -2.37 18.18 -17.84
N TYR A 250 -1.98 18.09 -16.57
CA TYR A 250 -2.94 17.83 -15.51
C TYR A 250 -3.96 18.97 -15.47
N LYS A 251 -5.24 18.61 -15.54
CA LYS A 251 -6.38 19.54 -15.45
C LYS A 251 -7.35 19.02 -14.40
N THR A 252 -8.11 19.95 -13.81
CA THR A 252 -9.27 19.62 -12.96
C THR A 252 -10.21 18.68 -13.72
N GLY A 253 -10.53 17.50 -13.17
CA GLY A 253 -11.27 16.43 -13.84
C GLY A 253 -10.54 15.09 -13.89
N MET A 254 -9.21 15.09 -13.73
CA MET A 254 -8.38 13.87 -13.75
C MET A 254 -8.44 13.05 -12.44
N GLU A 255 -9.15 13.53 -11.42
CA GLU A 255 -9.44 12.78 -10.18
C GLU A 255 -10.24 11.49 -10.41
N LYS A 256 -10.88 11.36 -11.59
CA LYS A 256 -11.66 10.18 -12.00
C LYS A 256 -10.81 9.02 -12.51
N SER A 257 -9.51 9.05 -12.24
CA SER A 257 -8.58 8.02 -12.66
C SER A 257 -8.78 6.75 -11.81
N THR A 258 -8.60 5.59 -12.43
CA THR A 258 -8.66 4.30 -11.73
C THR A 258 -7.49 3.42 -12.16
N SER A 259 -7.10 2.48 -11.30
CA SER A 259 -6.03 1.53 -11.57
C SER A 259 -6.55 0.11 -11.50
N SER A 260 -6.00 -0.75 -12.34
CA SER A 260 -6.08 -2.19 -12.19
C SER A 260 -4.97 -2.72 -11.27
N SER A 261 -5.11 -3.98 -10.86
CA SER A 261 -4.08 -4.70 -10.10
C SER A 261 -2.79 -4.91 -10.88
N ASN A 262 -2.84 -5.03 -12.21
CA ASN A 262 -1.65 -5.19 -13.06
C ASN A 262 -0.98 -3.85 -13.43
N GLY A 263 -1.29 -2.76 -12.72
CA GLY A 263 -0.63 -1.46 -12.90
C GLY A 263 -1.04 -0.73 -14.18
N GLN A 264 -2.18 -1.08 -14.77
CA GLN A 264 -2.81 -0.24 -15.81
C GLN A 264 -3.58 0.87 -15.14
N VAL A 265 -3.36 2.10 -15.59
CA VAL A 265 -4.07 3.29 -15.13
C VAL A 265 -4.96 3.78 -16.25
N THR A 266 -6.24 3.89 -15.94
CA THR A 266 -7.24 4.51 -16.80
C THR A 266 -7.40 5.97 -16.40
N LEU A 267 -7.27 6.85 -17.38
CA LEU A 267 -7.27 8.31 -17.21
C LEU A 267 -8.34 8.93 -18.11
N VAL A 268 -8.99 9.98 -17.61
CA VAL A 268 -9.96 10.78 -18.36
C VAL A 268 -9.53 12.24 -18.32
N ASN A 269 -9.48 12.89 -19.48
CA ASN A 269 -9.16 14.30 -19.61
C ASN A 269 -10.18 14.98 -20.55
N GLY A 270 -11.18 15.64 -19.98
CA GLY A 270 -12.29 16.20 -20.75
C GLY A 270 -13.07 15.10 -21.50
N SER A 271 -12.99 15.11 -22.83
CA SER A 271 -13.60 14.10 -23.71
C SER A 271 -12.62 13.00 -24.15
N GLU A 272 -11.37 13.06 -23.71
CA GLU A 272 -10.34 12.09 -24.07
C GLU A 272 -10.18 11.03 -22.98
N PHE A 273 -9.86 9.83 -23.41
CA PHE A 273 -9.70 8.64 -22.58
C PHE A 273 -8.39 7.95 -22.95
N ALA A 274 -7.64 7.51 -21.94
CA ALA A 274 -6.39 6.79 -22.15
C ALA A 274 -6.23 5.68 -21.12
N ILE A 275 -5.64 4.58 -21.57
CA ILE A 275 -5.14 3.50 -20.69
C ILE A 275 -3.64 3.46 -20.86
N ILE A 276 -2.91 3.61 -19.75
CA ILE A 276 -1.46 3.50 -19.71
C ILE A 276 -1.08 2.25 -18.89
N SER A 277 -0.21 1.39 -19.41
CA SER A 277 0.35 0.27 -18.64
C SER A 277 1.68 0.69 -18.04
N LEU A 278 1.80 0.70 -16.72
CA LEU A 278 3.05 1.05 -16.03
C LEU A 278 3.96 -0.16 -15.77
N MET A 279 3.48 -1.37 -16.05
CA MET A 279 4.25 -2.61 -15.90
C MET A 279 4.34 -3.38 -17.22
N ALA A 280 5.48 -4.05 -17.43
CA ALA A 280 5.64 -5.02 -18.52
C ALA A 280 4.99 -6.35 -18.09
N SER A 281 3.98 -6.81 -18.83
CA SER A 281 3.42 -8.15 -18.63
C SER A 281 4.05 -9.13 -19.61
N GLU A 282 4.22 -10.39 -19.22
CA GLU A 282 4.85 -11.42 -20.06
C GLU A 282 4.09 -11.69 -21.38
N ASN A 283 2.82 -11.30 -21.50
CA ASN A 283 2.00 -11.57 -22.68
C ASN A 283 1.38 -10.34 -23.37
N ASP A 284 1.60 -9.13 -22.89
CA ASP A 284 1.30 -7.94 -23.68
C ASP A 284 2.37 -6.88 -23.45
N LEU A 285 3.16 -6.74 -24.52
CA LEU A 285 3.91 -5.55 -24.90
C LEU A 285 5.02 -5.14 -23.92
N ARG A 286 6.19 -5.73 -24.16
CA ARG A 286 7.48 -5.10 -23.85
C ARG A 286 7.48 -3.71 -24.52
N TYR A 287 7.75 -2.66 -23.74
CA TYR A 287 7.50 -1.23 -23.97
C TYR A 287 6.15 -0.75 -23.42
N LEU A 288 6.17 0.36 -22.67
CA LEU A 288 5.00 1.22 -22.39
C LEU A 288 4.16 1.28 -23.67
N SER A 289 3.10 0.50 -23.70
CA SER A 289 2.33 0.31 -24.91
C SER A 289 0.95 0.91 -24.69
N PHE A 290 0.66 1.84 -25.57
CA PHE A 290 -0.48 2.71 -25.51
C PHE A 290 -1.57 2.10 -26.38
N LEU A 291 -2.70 1.78 -25.77
CA LEU A 291 -3.95 1.66 -26.52
C LEU A 291 -4.75 2.93 -26.25
N ALA A 292 -4.50 3.95 -27.09
CA ALA A 292 -5.43 5.06 -27.21
C ALA A 292 -6.61 4.59 -28.05
N LEU A 293 -7.68 4.14 -27.41
CA LEU A 293 -8.99 4.02 -28.06
C LEU A 293 -9.58 5.43 -28.15
N LEU A 294 -9.34 6.10 -29.28
CA LEU A 294 -10.02 7.34 -29.64
C LEU A 294 -10.99 7.07 -30.79
N ARG A 295 -12.14 7.75 -30.73
CA ARG A 295 -13.25 7.69 -31.71
C ARG A 295 -12.81 8.09 -33.11
#